data_AF-A0A2M7S9Y9-F1
#
_entry.id   AF-A0A2M7S9Y9-F1
#
_cell.length_a   1.000
_cell.length_b   1.000
_cell.length_c   1.000
_cell.angle_alpha   90.00
_cell.angle_beta   90.00
_cell.angle_gamma   90.00
#
_symmetry.space_group_name_H-M   'P 1'
#
loop_
_entity.id
_entity.type
_entity.pdbx_description
1 polymer ?
#
loop_
_entity_poly.entity_id
_entity_poly.type
_entity_poly.pdbx_seq_one_letter_code
_entity_poly.pdbx_strand_id
1 'polypeptide(L)' 'MKREDLKCPKCNSDEFITMPNRYNILKFVDGKFEVEKSEFTNEKERIFCRDCSIEIDETTSLRNKKVVLKNKLN' A
#
# COMPACT_ATOMS: atom_id res chain seq x y z
N MET A 1 -6.31 -23.09 4.72
CA MET A 1 -6.16 -21.92 3.84
C MET A 1 -5.56 -22.44 2.55
N LYS A 2 -6.21 -22.16 1.41
CA LYS A 2 -5.71 -22.62 0.11
C LYS A 2 -4.62 -21.66 -0.37
N ARG A 3 -3.68 -22.10 -1.22
CA ARG A 3 -2.56 -21.23 -1.69
C ARG A 3 -3.09 -20.03 -2.49
N GLU A 4 -4.23 -20.22 -3.14
CA GLU A 4 -4.92 -19.21 -3.94
C GLU A 4 -5.49 -18.08 -3.07
N ASP A 5 -5.78 -18.33 -1.79
CA ASP A 5 -6.30 -17.32 -0.86
C ASP A 5 -5.24 -16.24 -0.54
N LEU A 6 -3.96 -16.53 -0.79
CA LEU A 6 -2.82 -15.63 -0.52
C LEU A 6 -2.43 -14.78 -1.72
N LYS A 7 -3.05 -15.00 -2.88
CA LYS A 7 -2.69 -14.35 -4.14
C LYS A 7 -3.69 -13.27 -4.50
N CYS A 8 -3.23 -12.28 -5.26
CA CYS A 8 -4.08 -11.26 -5.82
C CYS A 8 -5.17 -11.92 -6.70
N PRO A 9 -6.47 -11.74 -6.39
CA PRO A 9 -7.54 -12.36 -7.18
C PRO A 9 -7.63 -11.86 -8.62
N LYS A 10 -7.00 -10.72 -8.95
CA LYS A 10 -7.02 -10.11 -10.28
C LYS A 10 -5.89 -10.61 -11.19
N CYS A 11 -4.67 -10.73 -10.69
CA CYS A 11 -3.50 -11.07 -11.51
C CYS A 11 -2.69 -12.28 -11.01
N ASN A 12 -3.11 -12.93 -9.92
CA ASN A 12 -2.45 -14.10 -9.33
C ASN A 12 -1.02 -13.85 -8.79
N SER A 13 -0.61 -12.59 -8.66
CA SER A 13 0.63 -12.20 -7.97
C SER A 13 0.54 -12.49 -6.47
N ASP A 14 1.65 -12.89 -5.86
CA ASP A 14 1.81 -13.04 -4.41
C ASP A 14 2.62 -11.90 -3.77
N GLU A 15 2.96 -10.87 -4.56
CA GLU A 15 3.67 -9.69 -4.08
C GLU A 15 2.75 -8.47 -3.91
N PHE A 16 2.91 -7.80 -2.78
CA PHE A 16 2.14 -6.63 -2.38
C PHE A 16 3.08 -5.53 -1.89
N ILE A 17 2.69 -4.28 -2.14
CA ILE A 17 3.44 -3.09 -1.78
C ILE A 17 2.57 -2.15 -0.96
N THR A 18 3.20 -1.38 -0.08
CA THR A 18 2.51 -0.33 0.67
C THR A 18 2.74 1.03 0.03
N MET A 19 1.72 1.89 0.09
CA MET A 19 1.91 3.29 -0.19
C MET A 19 2.41 3.98 1.08
N PRO A 20 3.56 4.69 1.03
CA PRO A 20 4.13 5.32 2.21
C PRO A 20 3.16 6.31 2.83
N ASN A 21 2.93 6.20 4.13
CA ASN A 21 2.15 7.16 4.91
C ASN A 21 3.06 8.22 5.56
N ARG A 22 4.14 8.61 4.88
CA ARG A 22 5.16 9.54 5.39
C ARG A 22 5.45 10.65 4.39
N TYR A 23 5.77 11.83 4.88
CA TYR A 23 6.34 12.91 4.07
C TYR A 23 7.70 13.33 4.60
N ASN A 24 8.48 13.95 3.72
CA ASN A 24 9.74 14.58 4.08
C ASN A 24 9.53 16.09 4.20
N ILE A 25 10.03 16.66 5.28
CA ILE A 25 10.21 18.11 5.42
C ILE A 25 11.54 18.43 4.73
N LEU A 26 11.47 19.29 3.72
CA LEU A 26 12.59 19.63 2.86
C LEU A 26 13.04 21.06 3.11
N LYS A 27 14.35 21.29 3.05
CA LYS A 27 14.95 22.62 3.03
C LYS A 27 15.63 22.86 1.70
N PHE A 28 15.54 24.08 1.17
CA PHE A 28 16.24 24.46 -0.05
C PHE A 28 17.59 25.11 0.30
N VAL A 29 18.69 24.44 -0.02
CA VAL A 29 20.06 24.85 0.30
C VAL A 29 20.92 24.68 -0.95
N ASP A 30 21.68 25.70 -1.32
CA ASP A 30 22.60 25.69 -2.46
C ASP A 30 21.97 25.19 -3.79
N GLY A 31 20.73 25.61 -4.06
CA GLY A 31 20.05 25.30 -5.31
C GLY A 31 19.41 23.90 -5.37
N LYS A 32 19.39 23.15 -4.27
CA LYS A 32 18.80 21.80 -4.19
C LYS A 32 17.91 21.64 -2.95
N PHE A 33 16.96 20.69 -3.02
CA PHE A 33 16.18 20.27 -1.86
C PHE A 33 16.94 19.19 -1.09
N GLU A 34 17.09 19.39 0.22
CA GLU A 34 17.67 18.41 1.15
C GLU A 34 16.60 17.97 2.16
N VAL A 35 16.63 16.69 2.55
CA VAL A 35 15.71 16.15 3.57
C VAL A 35 16.21 16.59 4.94
N GLU A 36 15.41 17.40 5.64
CA GLU A 36 15.69 17.83 7.01
C GLU A 36 15.19 16.79 8.01
N LYS A 37 13.97 16.29 7.83
CA LYS A 37 13.38 15.21 8.61
C LYS A 37 12.22 14.54 7.87
N SER A 38 11.77 13.38 8.36
CA SER A 38 10.58 12.68 7.88
C SER A 38 9.56 12.57 8.99
N GLU A 39 8.28 12.69 8.64
CA GLU A 39 7.17 12.56 9.58
C GLU A 39 6.17 11.53 9.04
N PHE A 40 5.69 10.66 9.93
CA PHE A 40 4.58 9.78 9.64
C PHE A 40 3.28 10.57 9.74
N THR A 41 2.38 10.35 8.80
CA THR A 41 1.01 10.84 8.82
C THR A 41 0.15 9.93 9.70
N ASN A 42 -1.01 10.45 10.13
CA ASN A 42 -2.04 9.63 10.79
C ASN A 42 -2.82 8.76 9.79
N GLU A 43 -2.47 8.78 8.50
CA GLU A 43 -3.12 7.94 7.50
C GLU A 43 -2.70 6.49 7.68
N LYS A 44 -3.68 5.59 7.53
CA LYS A 44 -3.39 4.16 7.49
C LYS A 44 -2.61 3.83 6.23
N GLU A 45 -1.61 2.98 6.39
CA GLU A 45 -0.84 2.44 5.28
C GLU A 45 -1.79 1.68 4.32
N ARG A 46 -1.74 2.01 3.03
CA ARG A 46 -2.60 1.39 2.01
C ARG A 46 -1.80 0.31 1.29
N ILE A 47 -2.40 -0.86 1.11
CA ILE A 47 -1.77 -2.01 0.46
C ILE A 47 -2.27 -2.12 -0.98
N PHE A 48 -1.35 -2.40 -1.90
CA PHE A 48 -1.64 -2.61 -3.32
C PHE A 48 -0.96 -3.89 -3.81
N CYS A 49 -1.52 -4.53 -4.83
CA CYS A 49 -0.81 -5.56 -5.57
C CYS A 49 0.33 -4.93 -6.37
N ARG A 50 1.54 -5.51 -6.30
CA ARG A 50 2.71 -5.01 -7.02
C ARG A 50 2.50 -4.96 -8.54
N ASP A 51 1.88 -6.01 -9.10
CA ASP A 51 1.84 -6.20 -10.55
C ASP A 51 0.68 -5.49 -11.24
N CYS A 52 -0.50 -5.48 -10.63
CA CYS A 52 -1.70 -4.90 -11.25
C CYS A 52 -2.22 -3.63 -10.56
N SER A 53 -1.48 -3.13 -9.56
CA SER A 53 -1.71 -1.88 -8.83
C SER A 53 -3.11 -1.74 -8.23
N ILE A 54 -3.84 -2.85 -8.06
CA ILE A 54 -5.15 -2.83 -7.42
C ILE A 54 -5.00 -2.73 -5.91
N GLU A 55 -5.82 -1.90 -5.28
CA GLU A 55 -5.81 -1.72 -3.83
C GLU A 55 -6.43 -2.94 -3.13
N ILE A 56 -5.84 -3.31 -2.00
CA ILE A 56 -6.26 -4.42 -1.14
C ILE A 56 -7.05 -3.85 0.04
N ASP A 57 -8.19 -4.46 0.34
CA ASP A 57 -8.93 -4.21 1.57
C ASP A 57 -8.29 -5.05 2.69
N GLU A 58 -7.31 -4.47 3.37
CA GLU A 58 -6.58 -5.13 4.46
C GLU A 58 -7.52 -5.62 5.57
N THR A 59 -8.50 -4.80 5.97
CA THR A 59 -9.40 -5.12 7.08
C THR A 59 -10.22 -6.36 6.77
N THR A 60 -10.83 -6.39 5.58
CA THR A 60 -11.60 -7.55 5.14
C THR A 60 -10.69 -8.75 4.86
N SER A 61 -9.47 -8.53 4.38
CA SER A 61 -8.50 -9.59 4.12
C SER A 61 -8.08 -10.32 5.39
N LEU A 62 -7.77 -9.57 6.45
CA LEU A 62 -7.43 -10.11 7.77
C LEU A 62 -8.61 -10.90 8.38
N ARG A 63 -9.82 -10.34 8.31
CA ARG A 63 -11.04 -10.99 8.82
C ARG A 63 -11.32 -12.32 8.11
N ASN A 64 -11.17 -12.35 6.78
CA ASN A 64 -11.52 -13.51 5.97
C ASN A 64 -10.37 -14.49 5.76
N LYS A 65 -9.15 -14.14 6.21
CA LYS A 65 -7.92 -14.90 5.97
C LYS A 65 -7.69 -15.21 4.48
N LYS A 66 -7.99 -14.22 3.62
CA LYS A 66 -7.75 -14.27 2.17
C LYS A 66 -7.58 -12.86 1.60
N VAL A 67 -6.87 -12.70 0.50
CA VAL A 67 -6.69 -11.41 -0.17
C VAL A 67 -8.03 -10.94 -0.76
N VAL A 68 -8.50 -9.77 -0.32
CA VAL A 68 -9.72 -9.13 -0.81
C VAL A 68 -9.37 -7.79 -1.44
N LEU A 69 -9.86 -7.58 -2.67
CA LEU A 69 -9.66 -6.35 -3.42
C LEU A 69 -10.59 -5.27 -2.86
N LYS A 70 -10.09 -4.03 -2.75
CA LYS A 70 -10.92 -2.88 -2.37
C LYS A 70 -11.73 -2.47 -3.60
N ASN A 71 -13.03 -2.78 -3.60
CA ASN A 71 -13.92 -2.35 -4.67
C ASN A 71 -14.06 -0.83 -4.62
N LYS A 72 -13.86 -0.17 -5.77
CA LYS A 72 -14.46 1.15 -6.00
C LYS A 72 -15.96 0.90 -6.14
N LEU A 73 -16.72 1.11 -5.05
CA LEU A 73 -18.14 1.41 -5.22
C LEU A 73 -18.18 2.70 -6.03
N ASN A 74 -18.62 2.59 -7.29
CA ASN A 74 -18.89 3.73 -8.16
C ASN A 74 -20.02 4.58 -7.57
#